data_AF-A0A6I4INU7-F1
#
_entry.id   AF-A0A6I4INU7-F1
#
_cell.length_a   1.000
_cell.length_b   1.000
_cell.length_c   1.000
_cell.angle_alpha   90.00
_cell.angle_beta   90.00
_cell.angle_gamma   90.00
#
_symmetry.space_group_name_H-M   'P 1'
#
loop_
_entity.id
_entity.type
_entity.pdbx_description
1 polymer ?
#
loop_
_entity_poly.entity_id
_entity_poly.type
_entity_poly.pdbx_seq_one_letter_code
_entity_poly.pdbx_strand_id
1 'polypeptide(L)' 'MLTKESVKQVIDHMPETFSVDDLVEEMMLLDKINRARLQIANGEYYTEEEMKKEIDSWFED' A
#
# COMPACT_ATOMS: atom_id res chain seq x y z
N MET A 1 -4.21 7.66 -4.64
CA MET A 1 -4.26 8.99 -4.00
C MET A 1 -5.21 8.95 -2.82
N LEU A 2 -4.85 9.62 -1.72
CA LEU A 2 -5.70 9.74 -0.55
C LEU A 2 -6.83 10.75 -0.79
N THR A 3 -8.03 10.42 -0.31
CA THR A 3 -9.18 11.33 -0.35
C THR A 3 -9.63 11.63 1.07
N LYS A 4 -10.23 12.80 1.29
CA LYS A 4 -10.80 13.14 2.60
C LYS A 4 -11.77 12.07 3.10
N GLU A 5 -12.57 11.51 2.19
CA GLU A 5 -13.54 10.46 2.53
C GLU A 5 -12.87 9.16 2.97
N SER A 6 -11.86 8.69 2.21
CA SER A 6 -11.12 7.48 2.57
C SER A 6 -10.34 7.63 3.89
N VAL A 7 -9.85 8.85 4.19
CA VAL A 7 -9.18 9.14 5.46
C VAL A 7 -10.17 9.08 6.61
N LYS A 8 -11.36 9.66 6.46
CA LYS A 8 -12.42 9.56 7.48
C LYS A 8 -12.80 8.12 7.75
N GLN A 9 -12.98 7.32 6.70
CA GLN A 9 -13.28 5.90 6.84
C GLN A 9 -12.21 5.16 7.64
N VAL A 10 -10.92 5.43 7.43
CA VAL A 10 -9.86 4.82 8.24
C VAL A 10 -10.00 5.23 9.71
N ILE A 11 -10.16 6.53 9.98
CA ILE A 11 -10.31 7.06 11.35
C ILE A 11 -11.53 6.45 12.05
N ASP A 12 -12.64 6.25 11.34
CA ASP A 12 -13.86 5.65 11.90
C ASP A 12 -13.66 4.19 12.36
N HIS A 13 -12.61 3.50 11.90
CA HIS A 13 -12.24 2.14 12.34
C HIS A 13 -11.06 2.12 13.31
N MET A 14 -10.44 3.26 13.62
CA MET A 14 -9.36 3.34 14.59
C MET A 14 -9.90 3.24 16.02
N PRO A 15 -9.08 2.79 16.99
CA PRO A 15 -9.47 2.82 18.41
C PRO A 15 -9.77 4.24 18.89
N GLU A 16 -10.58 4.38 19.95
CA GLU A 16 -10.88 5.68 20.59
C GLU A 16 -9.62 6.47 20.98
N THR A 17 -8.52 5.77 21.29
CA THR A 17 -7.22 6.37 21.55
C THR A 17 -6.16 5.72 20.67
N PHE A 18 -5.44 6.55 19.92
CA PHE A 18 -4.32 6.14 19.07
C PHE A 18 -3.25 7.22 19.09
N SER A 19 -2.02 6.86 18.71
CA SER A 19 -0.91 7.80 18.56
C SER A 19 -0.88 8.40 17.16
N VAL A 20 -0.16 9.50 16.98
CA VAL A 20 0.05 10.08 15.64
C VAL A 20 0.78 9.10 14.72
N ASP A 21 1.68 8.27 15.27
CA ASP A 21 2.42 7.28 14.50
C ASP A 21 1.48 6.21 13.92
N ASP A 22 0.50 5.75 14.70
CA ASP A 22 -0.52 4.78 14.24
C ASP A 22 -1.32 5.36 13.06
N LEU A 23 -1.72 6.63 13.15
CA LEU A 23 -2.42 7.30 12.05
C LEU A 23 -1.55 7.38 10.80
N VAL A 24 -0.27 7.73 10.94
CA VAL A 24 0.65 7.82 9.80
C VAL A 24 0.81 6.46 9.13
N GLU A 25 0.95 5.39 9.89
CA GLU A 25 1.07 4.02 9.37
C GLU A 25 -0.17 3.62 8.54
N GLU A 26 -1.37 3.83 9.09
CA GLU A 26 -2.62 3.54 8.39
C GLU A 26 -2.78 4.38 7.11
N MET A 27 -2.41 5.66 7.16
CA MET A 27 -2.42 6.53 5.98
C MET A 27 -1.43 6.05 4.90
N MET A 28 -0.23 5.62 5.29
CA MET A 28 0.77 5.08 4.37
C MET A 28 0.29 3.78 3.71
N LEU A 29 -0.36 2.90 4.48
CA LEU A 29 -0.94 1.65 3.95
C LEU A 29 -2.04 1.95 2.93
N LEU A 30 -2.98 2.82 3.26
CA LEU A 30 -4.07 3.22 2.36
C LEU A 30 -3.52 3.81 1.06
N ASP A 31 -2.49 4.66 1.13
CA ASP A 31 -1.88 5.24 -0.06
C ASP A 31 -1.15 4.19 -0.91
N LYS A 32 -0.44 3.23 -0.30
CA LYS A 32 0.16 2.08 -1.00
C LYS A 32 -0.88 1.25 -1.75
N ILE A 33 -2.01 0.91 -1.11
CA ILE A 33 -3.09 0.14 -1.75
C ILE A 33 -3.67 0.91 -2.95
N ASN A 34 -3.91 2.21 -2.80
CA ASN A 34 -4.45 3.02 -3.89
C ASN A 34 -3.46 3.15 -5.06
N ARG A 35 -2.15 3.25 -4.77
CA ARG A 35 -1.11 3.20 -5.81
C ARG A 35 -1.10 1.85 -6.51
N ALA A 36 -1.10 0.75 -5.77
CA ALA A 36 -1.10 -0.60 -6.35
C ALA A 36 -2.30 -0.83 -7.30
N ARG A 37 -3.49 -0.34 -6.95
CA ARG A 37 -4.66 -0.39 -7.83
C ARG A 37 -4.48 0.37 -9.14
N LEU A 38 -3.86 1.55 -9.10
CA LEU A 38 -3.53 2.32 -10.30
C LEU A 38 -2.47 1.62 -11.15
N GLN A 39 -1.45 1.07 -10.51
CA GLN A 39 -0.39 0.30 -11.18
C GLN A 39 -0.98 -0.90 -11.93
N ILE A 40 -1.83 -1.69 -11.28
CA ILE A 40 -2.54 -2.80 -11.94
C ILE A 40 -3.35 -2.31 -13.14
N ALA A 41 -4.11 -1.22 -12.99
CA ALA A 41 -4.91 -0.66 -14.08
C ALA A 41 -4.06 -0.15 -15.26
N ASN A 42 -2.83 0.29 -14.99
CA ASN A 42 -1.87 0.72 -16.01
C ASN A 42 -1.03 -0.43 -16.61
N GLY A 43 -1.22 -1.66 -16.14
CA GLY A 43 -0.39 -2.81 -16.55
C GLY A 43 0.99 -2.83 -15.89
N GLU A 44 1.20 -2.04 -14.83
CA GLU A 44 2.43 -1.99 -14.03
C GLU A 44 2.37 -3.08 -12.93
N TYR A 45 2.44 -4.34 -13.33
CA TYR A 45 2.49 -5.48 -12.40
C TYR A 45 3.47 -6.54 -12.92
N TYR A 46 3.93 -7.39 -12.01
CA TYR A 46 4.71 -8.57 -12.35
C TYR A 46 3.80 -9.81 -12.33
N THR A 47 3.99 -10.69 -13.31
CA THR A 47 3.54 -12.07 -13.24
C THR A 47 4.34 -12.84 -12.19
N GLU A 48 3.87 -14.02 -11.81
CA GLU A 48 4.57 -14.90 -10.86
C GLU A 48 5.99 -15.24 -11.33
N GLU A 49 6.17 -15.54 -12.62
CA GLU A 49 7.47 -15.86 -13.21
C GLU A 49 8.42 -14.66 -13.22
N GLU A 50 7.91 -13.46 -13.54
CA GLU A 50 8.71 -12.23 -13.51
C GLU A 50 9.11 -11.88 -12.08
N MET A 51 8.19 -12.04 -11.12
CA MET A 51 8.47 -11.81 -9.71
C MET A 51 9.51 -12.80 -9.18
N LYS A 52 9.43 -14.07 -9.57
CA LYS A 52 10.42 -15.09 -9.21
C LYS A 52 11.82 -14.71 -9.69
N LYS A 53 11.93 -14.30 -10.96
CA LYS A 53 13.20 -13.86 -11.54
C LYS A 53 13.77 -12.63 -10.84
N GLU A 54 12.93 -11.66 -10.50
CA GLU A 54 13.32 -10.46 -9.77
C GLU A 54 13.87 -10.82 -8.37
N ILE A 55 13.15 -11.66 -7.62
CA ILE A 55 13.58 -12.12 -6.29
C ILE A 55 14.91 -12.88 -6.38
N ASP A 56 15.05 -13.78 -7.34
CA ASP A 56 16.27 -14.58 -7.50
C ASP A 56 17.48 -13.66 -7.75
N SER A 57 17.32 -12.53 -8.46
CA SER A 57 18.39 -11.53 -8.68
C SER A 57 18.87 -10.81 -7.42
N TRP A 58 18.07 -10.74 -6.35
CA TRP A 58 18.46 -10.09 -5.11
C TRP A 58 19.46 -10.91 -4.28
N PHE A 59 19.63 -12.19 -4.63
CA PHE A 59 20.52 -13.13 -3.95
C PHE A 59 21.74 -13.51 -4.81
N GLU A 60 21.87 -12.94 -6.01
CA GLU A 60 23.05 -13.08 -6.86
C GLU A 60 24.12 -12.06 -6.40
N ASP A 61 24.84 -12.40 -5.33
CA ASP A 61 26.10 -11.76 -4.89
C ASP A 61 27.33 -12.50 -5.44
#